data_AF-A0A535IZL1-F1
#
_entry.id   AF-A0A535IZL1-F1
#
_cell.length_a   1.000
_cell.length_b   1.000
_cell.length_c   1.000
_cell.angle_alpha   90.00
_cell.angle_beta   90.00
_cell.angle_gamma   90.00
#
_symmetry.space_group_name_H-M   'P 1'
#
loop_
_entity.id
_entity.type
_entity.pdbx_description
1 polymer ?
#
loop_
_entity_poly.entity_id
_entity_poly.type
_entity_poly.pdbx_seq_one_letter_code
_entity_poly.pdbx_strand_id
1 'polypeptide(L)'
;MQSYEYRSTQSWRGIPVVHVAFGRWDGRRYQPARARGLIAVGDTAVGMVAVGIVAVGGVAAGPVALGLAAVGLVAVGLASVGVVAVGLVTVGIVAIGLRAVGVIGVHLGAG
;
A
#
# COMPACT_ATOMS: atom_id res chain seq x y z
N MET A 1 -8.38 11.28 -20.46
CA MET A 1 -9.07 11.30 -19.15
C MET A 1 -8.39 12.35 -18.29
N GLN A 2 -9.15 13.29 -17.73
CA GLN A 2 -8.61 14.38 -16.91
C GLN A 2 -8.06 13.84 -15.58
N SER A 3 -6.98 14.43 -15.07
CA SER A 3 -6.42 14.10 -13.75
C SER A 3 -7.46 14.41 -12.67
N TYR A 4 -7.74 13.47 -11.79
CA TYR A 4 -8.62 13.66 -10.65
C TYR A 4 -7.78 13.84 -9.39
N GLU A 5 -7.83 15.03 -8.79
CA GLU A 5 -7.23 15.31 -7.49
C GLU A 5 -8.31 15.88 -6.57
N TYR A 6 -8.54 15.21 -5.45
CA TYR A 6 -9.43 15.65 -4.39
C TYR A 6 -8.65 15.75 -3.09
N ARG A 7 -8.80 16.89 -2.40
CA ARG A 7 -8.17 17.15 -1.11
C ARG A 7 -9.21 17.63 -0.12
N SER A 8 -9.25 17.01 1.06
CA SER A 8 -10.15 17.46 2.13
C SER A 8 -9.75 18.85 2.64
N THR A 9 -10.75 19.70 2.94
CA THR A 9 -10.53 21.03 3.55
C THR A 9 -9.91 20.91 4.94
N GLN A 10 -10.26 19.86 5.68
CA GLN A 10 -9.63 19.56 6.95
C GLN A 10 -8.21 19.07 6.71
N SER A 11 -7.23 19.83 7.20
CA SER A 11 -5.83 19.47 7.20
C SER A 11 -5.30 19.47 8.62
N TRP A 12 -4.49 18.47 8.94
CA TRP A 12 -3.80 18.38 10.22
C TRP A 12 -2.32 18.62 9.95
N ARG A 13 -1.77 19.72 10.50
CA ARG A 13 -0.37 20.13 10.31
C ARG A 13 0.04 20.31 8.83
N GLY A 14 -0.88 20.77 7.99
CA GLY A 14 -0.64 20.96 6.55
C GLY A 14 -0.78 19.69 5.69
N ILE A 15 -1.09 18.55 6.32
CA ILE A 15 -1.37 17.29 5.63
C ILE A 15 -2.90 17.14 5.56
N PRO A 16 -3.49 16.94 4.37
CA PRO A 16 -4.93 16.71 4.27
C PRO A 16 -5.32 15.40 4.96
N VAL A 17 -6.48 15.40 5.61
CA VAL A 17 -7.03 14.17 6.19
C VAL A 17 -7.31 13.15 5.09
N VAL A 18 -7.89 13.57 3.98
CA VAL A 18 -8.14 12.73 2.80
C VAL A 18 -7.49 13.35 1.58
N HIS A 19 -6.66 12.57 0.88
CA HIS A 19 -6.12 12.95 -0.42
C HIS A 19 -6.37 11.82 -1.41
N VAL A 20 -7.09 12.13 -2.48
CA VAL A 20 -7.31 11.23 -3.61
C VAL A 20 -6.62 11.82 -4.83
N ALA A 21 -5.75 11.08 -5.49
CA ALA A 21 -5.01 11.58 -6.65
C ALA A 21 -4.78 10.47 -7.66
N PHE A 22 -5.35 10.63 -8.86
CA PHE A 22 -5.17 9.70 -9.97
C PHE A 22 -4.41 10.34 -11.12
N GLY A 23 -3.47 9.56 -11.65
CA GLY A 23 -2.61 9.92 -12.76
C GLY A 23 -3.39 10.13 -14.04
N ARG A 24 -2.76 10.82 -14.97
CA ARG A 24 -3.36 11.15 -16.27
C ARG A 24 -2.56 10.59 -17.42
N TRP A 25 -3.26 10.36 -18.51
CA TRP A 25 -2.65 10.01 -19.79
C TRP A 25 -2.41 11.27 -20.62
N ASP A 26 -1.15 11.58 -20.92
CA ASP A 26 -0.74 12.79 -21.66
C ASP A 26 -0.52 12.51 -23.16
N GLY A 27 -1.28 11.56 -23.73
CA GLY A 27 -1.19 11.15 -25.14
C GLY A 27 0.04 10.31 -25.50
N ARG A 28 1.14 10.39 -24.73
CA ARG A 28 2.40 9.64 -24.96
C ARG A 28 2.80 8.74 -23.80
N ARG A 29 2.49 9.14 -22.58
CA ARG A 29 2.87 8.42 -21.35
C ARG A 29 1.80 8.59 -20.28
N TYR A 30 1.72 7.60 -19.41
CA TYR A 30 0.99 7.70 -18.16
C TYR A 30 1.82 8.50 -17.15
N GLN A 31 1.23 9.56 -16.58
CA GLN A 31 1.81 10.37 -15.51
C GLN A 31 1.13 9.95 -14.19
N PRO A 32 1.76 9.11 -13.35
CA PRO A 32 1.17 8.68 -12.09
C PRO A 32 1.04 9.85 -11.12
N ALA A 33 -0.07 9.91 -10.39
CA ALA A 33 -0.30 10.89 -9.34
C ALA A 33 0.10 10.32 -7.96
N ARG A 34 0.39 11.25 -7.03
CA ARG A 34 0.75 10.92 -5.66
C ARG A 34 -0.29 11.47 -4.70
N ALA A 35 -0.91 10.59 -3.94
CA ALA A 35 -1.80 10.92 -2.84
C ALA A 35 -1.05 10.85 -1.51
N ARG A 36 -1.17 11.88 -0.67
CA ARG A 36 -0.54 11.99 0.64
C ARG A 36 -1.51 12.55 1.66
N GLY A 37 -1.83 11.79 2.70
CA GLY A 37 -2.80 12.20 3.70
C GLY A 37 -2.86 11.25 4.88
N LEU A 38 -3.79 11.48 5.81
CA LEU A 38 -4.14 10.43 6.79
C LEU A 38 -4.73 9.23 6.05
N ILE A 39 -5.64 9.50 5.12
CA ILE A 39 -6.24 8.57 4.17
C ILE A 39 -5.81 9.00 2.77
N ALA A 40 -5.04 8.15 2.08
CA ALA A 40 -4.51 8.40 0.75
C ALA A 40 -5.04 7.36 -0.24
N VAL A 41 -5.57 7.81 -1.37
CA VAL A 41 -6.04 6.93 -2.45
C VAL A 41 -5.50 7.40 -3.80
N GLY A 42 -4.80 6.54 -4.54
CA GLY A 42 -4.22 6.96 -5.82
C GLY A 42 -3.21 5.97 -6.40
N ASP A 43 -2.48 6.34 -7.44
CA ASP A 43 -1.49 5.42 -8.04
C ASP A 43 -0.35 5.16 -7.06
N THR A 44 0.13 6.22 -6.42
CA THR A 44 1.05 6.14 -5.29
C THR A 44 0.40 6.79 -4.09
N ALA A 45 -0.03 6.00 -3.12
CA ALA A 45 -0.70 6.45 -1.90
C ALA A 45 0.24 6.34 -0.70
N VAL A 46 0.41 7.43 0.06
CA VAL A 46 1.21 7.45 1.29
C VAL A 46 0.38 8.05 2.43
N GLY A 47 0.14 7.28 3.49
CA GLY A 47 -0.68 7.75 4.60
C GLY A 47 -0.77 6.79 5.78
N MET A 48 -1.64 7.06 6.76
CA MET A 48 -1.95 6.05 7.77
C MET A 48 -2.76 4.92 7.14
N VAL A 49 -3.73 5.26 6.30
CA VAL A 49 -4.49 4.34 5.46
C VAL A 49 -4.19 4.69 4.01
N ALA A 50 -3.57 3.77 3.27
CA ALA A 50 -3.14 3.97 1.90
C ALA A 50 -3.76 2.91 0.98
N VAL A 51 -4.39 3.35 -0.12
CA VAL A 51 -4.97 2.47 -1.14
C VAL A 51 -4.46 2.90 -2.52
N GLY A 52 -3.79 2.02 -3.24
CA GLY A 52 -3.21 2.40 -4.52
C GLY A 52 -2.50 1.31 -5.29
N ILE A 53 -1.88 1.66 -6.43
CA ILE A 53 -0.99 0.72 -7.14
C ILE A 53 0.23 0.42 -6.25
N VAL A 54 0.80 1.50 -5.70
CA VAL A 54 1.83 1.47 -4.67
C VAL A 54 1.25 2.17 -3.42
N ALA A 55 1.00 1.40 -2.38
CA ALA A 55 0.47 1.89 -1.11
C ALA A 55 1.51 1.77 0.00
N VAL A 56 1.75 2.87 0.73
CA VAL A 56 2.68 2.92 1.86
C VAL A 56 1.98 3.52 3.07
N GLY A 57 1.89 2.79 4.18
CA GLY A 57 1.22 3.33 5.36
C GLY A 57 1.18 2.46 6.60
N GLY A 58 0.32 2.82 7.55
CA GLY A 58 0.00 1.92 8.67
C GLY A 58 -0.81 0.72 8.17
N VAL A 59 -1.88 1.01 7.43
CA VAL A 59 -2.68 0.05 6.68
C VAL A 59 -2.52 0.36 5.19
N ALA A 60 -2.00 -0.59 4.42
CA ALA A 60 -1.73 -0.42 2.99
C ALA A 60 -2.47 -1.50 2.18
N ALA A 61 -3.16 -1.10 1.12
CA ALA A 61 -3.85 -2.00 0.20
C ALA A 61 -3.50 -1.66 -1.25
N GLY A 62 -3.02 -2.64 -2.00
CA GLY A 62 -2.60 -2.42 -3.39
C GLY A 62 -1.79 -3.57 -3.98
N PRO A 63 -1.59 -3.62 -5.31
CA PRO A 63 -0.66 -4.56 -5.93
C PRO A 63 0.69 -4.59 -5.22
N VAL A 64 1.22 -3.42 -4.85
CA VAL A 64 2.39 -3.29 -3.98
C VAL A 64 1.97 -2.54 -2.71
N ALA A 65 2.00 -3.23 -1.58
CA ALA A 65 1.58 -2.68 -0.28
C ALA A 65 2.71 -2.79 0.75
N LEU A 66 3.06 -1.67 1.38
CA LEU A 66 4.07 -1.56 2.43
C LEU A 66 3.42 -0.96 3.68
N GLY A 67 3.41 -1.66 4.80
CA GLY A 67 2.86 -1.09 6.03
C GLY A 67 2.94 -1.94 7.27
N LEU A 68 2.24 -1.56 8.35
CA LEU A 68 2.09 -2.47 9.50
C LEU A 68 1.13 -3.60 9.15
N ALA A 69 0.01 -3.27 8.51
CA ALA A 69 -0.91 -4.20 7.89
C ALA A 69 -0.90 -3.96 6.37
N ALA A 70 -0.44 -4.93 5.59
CA ALA A 70 -0.33 -4.81 4.14
C ALA A 70 -1.15 -5.90 3.43
N VAL A 71 -1.95 -5.51 2.43
CA VAL A 71 -2.72 -6.43 1.60
C VAL A 71 -2.42 -6.16 0.14
N GLY A 72 -1.91 -7.15 -0.60
CA GLY A 72 -1.48 -6.91 -1.97
C GLY A 72 -1.04 -8.12 -2.76
N LEU A 73 -0.57 -7.90 -3.99
CA LEU A 73 0.14 -8.96 -4.71
C LEU A 73 1.51 -9.18 -4.07
N VAL A 74 2.20 -8.07 -3.81
CA VAL A 74 3.42 -7.99 -3.00
C VAL A 74 3.08 -7.17 -1.76
N ALA A 75 3.08 -7.82 -0.60
CA ALA A 75 2.75 -7.21 0.67
C ALA A 75 3.93 -7.35 1.64
N VAL A 76 4.37 -6.23 2.21
CA VAL A 76 5.43 -6.21 3.23
C VAL A 76 4.92 -5.48 4.46
N GLY A 77 4.99 -6.14 5.62
CA GLY A 77 4.57 -5.52 6.86
C GLY A 77 4.73 -6.36 8.12
N LEU A 78 4.14 -5.94 9.24
CA LEU A 78 4.07 -6.81 10.42
C LEU A 78 3.06 -7.94 10.18
N ALA A 79 1.89 -7.58 9.67
CA ALA A 79 0.88 -8.47 9.16
C ALA A 79 0.75 -8.24 7.65
N SER A 80 1.01 -9.27 6.84
CA SER A 80 0.95 -9.14 5.38
C SER A 80 0.13 -10.25 4.75
N VAL A 81 -0.74 -9.90 3.82
CA VAL A 81 -1.54 -10.86 3.04
C VAL A 81 -1.29 -10.60 1.56
N GLY A 82 -0.84 -11.62 0.82
CA GLY A 82 -0.63 -11.45 -0.62
C GLY A 82 -0.12 -12.66 -1.36
N VAL A 83 0.18 -12.52 -2.65
CA VAL A 83 0.83 -13.61 -3.40
C VAL A 83 2.25 -13.80 -2.88
N VAL A 84 2.97 -12.70 -2.71
CA VAL A 84 4.25 -12.64 -1.99
C VAL A 84 4.04 -11.78 -0.75
N ALA A 85 4.17 -12.40 0.41
CA ALA A 85 3.93 -11.78 1.71
C ALA A 85 5.18 -11.89 2.59
N VAL A 86 5.66 -10.75 3.12
CA VAL A 86 6.85 -10.68 3.98
C VAL A 86 6.52 -9.95 5.26
N GLY A 87 6.85 -10.53 6.41
CA GLY A 87 6.47 -9.95 7.70
C GLY A 87 6.65 -10.82 8.92
N LEU A 88 5.99 -10.46 10.01
CA LEU A 88 5.99 -11.26 11.24
C LEU A 88 4.90 -12.34 11.18
N VAL A 89 3.71 -11.94 10.74
CA VAL A 89 2.59 -12.83 10.42
C VAL A 89 2.24 -12.64 8.95
N THR A 90 2.39 -13.70 8.16
CA THR A 90 2.23 -13.62 6.71
C THR A 90 1.32 -14.70 6.18
N VAL A 91 0.40 -14.34 5.29
CA VAL A 91 -0.45 -15.27 4.57
C VAL A 91 -0.28 -15.06 3.07
N GLY A 92 0.07 -16.10 2.33
CA GLY A 92 0.25 -15.97 0.89
C GLY A 92 0.61 -17.23 0.14
N ILE A 93 0.88 -17.10 -1.16
CA ILE A 93 1.44 -18.23 -1.92
C ILE A 93 2.89 -18.43 -1.49
N VAL A 94 3.66 -17.35 -1.52
CA VAL A 94 5.01 -17.24 -0.95
C VAL A 94 4.90 -16.39 0.31
N ALA A 95 5.13 -16.99 1.47
CA ALA A 95 4.99 -16.37 2.77
C ALA A 95 6.32 -16.44 3.52
N ILE A 96 6.88 -15.30 3.93
CA ILE A 96 8.18 -15.21 4.61
C ILE A 96 7.98 -14.48 5.93
N GLY A 97 8.12 -15.17 7.05
CA GLY A 97 7.95 -14.56 8.36
C GLY A 97 8.12 -15.49 9.55
N LEU A 98 7.93 -14.97 10.76
CA LEU A 98 7.95 -15.81 11.99
C LEU A 98 6.78 -16.80 11.99
N ARG A 99 5.62 -16.36 11.52
CA ARG A 99 4.41 -17.16 11.32
C ARG A 99 4.00 -17.04 9.85
N ALA A 100 4.38 -18.03 9.05
CA ALA A 100 4.13 -18.02 7.61
C ALA A 100 3.12 -19.10 7.21
N VAL A 101 1.98 -18.69 6.67
CA VAL A 101 0.96 -19.58 6.11
C VAL A 101 0.96 -19.42 4.60
N GLY A 102 1.39 -20.45 3.89
CA GLY A 102 1.40 -20.43 2.44
C GLY A 102 1.79 -21.74 1.80
N VAL A 103 1.69 -21.78 0.47
CA VAL A 103 2.17 -22.94 -0.32
C VAL A 103 3.67 -23.10 -0.13
N ILE A 104 4.39 -21.98 -0.13
CA ILE A 104 5.82 -21.87 0.13
C ILE A 104 5.98 -20.96 1.35
N GLY A 105 6.21 -21.56 2.52
CA GLY A 105 6.37 -20.84 3.79
C GLY A 105 7.81 -20.88 4.29
N VAL A 106 8.47 -19.71 4.39
CA VAL A 106 9.80 -19.57 5.02
C VAL A 106 9.61 -19.05 6.44
N HIS A 107 9.92 -19.91 7.42
CA HIS A 107 9.84 -19.56 8.83
C HIS A 107 11.17 -18.96 9.30
N LEU A 108 11.16 -17.67 9.62
CA LEU A 108 12.31 -16.95 10.16
C LEU A 108 12.30 -17.08 11.69
N GLY A 109 12.76 -18.23 12.20
CA GLY A 109 12.96 -18.47 13.63
C GLY A 109 14.36 -19.01 13.87
N ALA A 110 15.06 -18.48 14.88
CA ALA A 110 16.32 -19.04 15.34
C ALA A 110 16.07 -20.47 15.84
N GLY A 111 16.81 -21.43 15.29
CA GLY A 111 16.93 -22.78 15.85
C GLY A 111 17.67 -22.78 17.18
#